data_AF-A0A2B7ZX89-F1
#
_entry.id   AF-A0A2B7ZX89-F1
#
_cell.length_a   1.000
_cell.length_b   1.000
_cell.length_c   1.000
_cell.angle_alpha   90.00
_cell.angle_beta   90.00
_cell.angle_gamma   90.00
#
_symmetry.space_group_name_H-M   'P 1'
#
loop_
_entity.id
_entity.type
_entity.pdbx_description
1 polymer ?
#
loop_
_entity_poly.entity_id
_entity_poly.type
_entity_poly.pdbx_seq_one_letter_code
_entity_poly.pdbx_strand_id
1 'polypeptide(L)' 'MAAADDVVDFLNNQIGRGIANRFGENENASQADIAKEVLRVQKDEGLWTASKRGTGISISRTNITEKQYNIGLERL' A
#
# COMPACT_ATOMS: atom_id res chain seq x y z
N MET A 1 5.52 -17.85 9.89
CA MET A 1 5.58 -17.13 8.60
C MET A 1 4.18 -17.00 8.01
N ALA A 2 3.44 -18.10 7.75
CA ALA A 2 2.06 -18.06 7.25
C ALA A 2 1.14 -17.07 8.00
N ALA A 3 1.03 -17.17 9.33
CA ALA A 3 0.17 -16.26 10.10
C ALA A 3 0.58 -14.77 10.03
N ALA A 4 1.86 -14.45 9.80
CA ALA A 4 2.27 -13.06 9.64
C ALA A 4 1.99 -12.52 8.24
N ASP A 5 2.06 -13.41 7.24
CA ASP A 5 1.67 -13.14 5.87
C ASP A 5 0.17 -12.84 5.80
N ASP A 6 -0.67 -13.71 6.40
CA ASP A 6 -2.12 -13.52 6.49
C ASP A 6 -2.51 -12.18 7.14
N VAL A 7 -1.79 -11.77 8.18
CA VAL A 7 -2.02 -10.49 8.85
C VAL A 7 -1.61 -9.32 7.94
N VAL A 8 -0.45 -9.40 7.28
CA VAL A 8 0.00 -8.35 6.34
C VAL A 8 -0.98 -8.21 5.17
N ASP A 9 -1.40 -9.33 4.60
CA ASP A 9 -2.39 -9.37 3.51
C ASP A 9 -3.72 -8.78 3.95
N PHE A 10 -4.23 -9.18 5.11
CA PHE A 10 -5.46 -8.63 5.65
C PHE A 10 -5.38 -7.11 5.81
N LEU A 11 -4.28 -6.60 6.37
CA LEU A 11 -4.09 -5.18 6.60
C LEU A 11 -3.92 -4.39 5.29
N ASN A 12 -3.18 -4.92 4.31
CA ASN A 12 -3.04 -4.29 3.00
C ASN A 12 -4.36 -4.34 2.20
N ASN A 13 -5.16 -5.40 2.36
CA ASN A 13 -6.50 -5.48 1.78
C ASN A 13 -7.46 -4.45 2.37
N GLN A 14 -7.31 -4.08 3.66
CA GLN A 14 -8.07 -2.96 4.23
C GLN A 14 -7.71 -1.63 3.59
N ILE A 15 -6.42 -1.39 3.33
CA ILE A 15 -5.96 -0.21 2.60
C ILE A 15 -6.57 -0.18 1.19
N GLY A 16 -6.50 -1.30 0.47
CA GLY A 16 -7.08 -1.44 -0.87
C GLY A 16 -8.59 -1.17 -0.90
N ARG A 17 -9.35 -1.71 0.06
CA ARG A 17 -10.78 -1.40 0.22
C ARG A 17 -11.03 0.07 0.54
N GLY A 18 -10.18 0.69 1.35
CA GLY A 18 -10.27 2.12 1.64
C GLY A 18 -10.07 2.98 0.40
N ILE A 19 -9.11 2.64 -0.45
CA ILE A 19 -8.90 3.30 -1.76
C ILE A 19 -10.12 3.07 -2.65
N ALA A 20 -10.58 1.82 -2.78
CA ALA A 20 -11.75 1.49 -3.58
C ALA A 20 -12.99 2.27 -3.13
N ASN A 21 -13.24 2.42 -1.83
CA ASN A 21 -14.37 3.20 -1.33
C ASN A 21 -14.29 4.70 -1.69
N ARG A 22 -13.09 5.27 -1.81
CA ARG A 22 -12.92 6.68 -2.21
C ARG A 22 -13.21 6.90 -3.70
N PHE A 23 -12.95 5.90 -4.54
CA PHE A 23 -13.17 5.98 -5.99
C PHE A 23 -14.44 5.29 -6.47
N GLY A 24 -15.05 4.42 -5.66
CA GLY A 24 -16.19 3.59 -6.05
C GLY A 24 -17.45 4.38 -6.39
N GLU A 25 -17.52 5.65 -5.97
CA GLU A 25 -18.59 6.58 -6.31
C GLU A 25 -18.23 7.49 -7.50
N ASN A 26 -16.99 7.43 -7.98
CA ASN A 26 -16.50 8.22 -9.10
C ASN A 26 -16.38 7.35 -10.36
N GLU A 27 -17.44 7.32 -11.15
CA GLU A 27 -17.52 6.55 -12.40
C GLU A 27 -16.46 6.95 -13.45
N ASN A 28 -15.83 8.13 -13.29
CA ASN A 28 -14.79 8.62 -14.18
C ASN A 28 -13.36 8.33 -13.66
N ALA A 29 -13.22 7.64 -12.54
CA ALA A 29 -11.90 7.30 -12.01
C ALA A 29 -11.17 6.37 -12.97
N SER A 30 -10.03 6.83 -13.51
CA SER A 30 -9.18 6.00 -14.35
C SER A 30 -8.34 5.05 -13.51
N GLN A 31 -7.83 3.99 -14.13
CA GLN A 31 -6.84 3.12 -13.49
C GLN A 31 -5.58 3.89 -13.06
N ALA A 32 -5.21 4.94 -13.81
CA ALA A 32 -4.09 5.81 -13.46
C ALA A 32 -4.38 6.62 -12.19
N ASP A 33 -5.61 7.07 -11.96
CA ASP A 33 -5.99 7.79 -10.73
C ASP A 33 -5.91 6.88 -9.50
N ILE A 34 -6.37 5.63 -9.64
CA ILE A 34 -6.25 4.63 -8.59
C ILE A 34 -4.77 4.34 -8.31
N ALA A 35 -3.95 4.17 -9.35
CA ALA A 35 -2.52 3.90 -9.18
C ALA A 35 -1.78 5.08 -8.53
N LYS A 36 -2.13 6.33 -8.87
CA LYS A 36 -1.60 7.53 -8.20
C LYS A 36 -1.95 7.54 -6.71
N GLU A 37 -3.17 7.17 -6.35
CA GLU A 37 -3.59 7.10 -4.94
C GLU A 37 -2.85 5.98 -4.19
N VAL A 38 -2.67 4.80 -4.81
CA VAL A 38 -1.86 3.72 -4.23
C VAL A 38 -0.43 4.20 -3.95
N LEU A 39 0.20 4.88 -4.91
CA LEU A 39 1.53 5.45 -4.74
C LEU A 39 1.56 6.50 -3.62
N ARG A 40 0.52 7.36 -3.53
CA ARG A 40 0.40 8.38 -2.48
C ARG A 40 0.29 7.74 -1.10
N VAL A 41 -0.59 6.75 -0.93
CA VAL A 41 -0.74 6.00 0.32
C VAL A 41 0.56 5.29 0.69
N GLN A 42 1.24 4.65 -0.26
CA GLN A 42 2.51 3.98 0.00
C GLN A 42 3.61 4.97 0.41
N LYS A 43 3.61 6.18 -0.12
CA LYS A 43 4.58 7.24 0.26
C LYS A 43 4.28 7.84 1.62
N ASP A 44 3.03 8.22 1.88
CA ASP A 44 2.67 9.02 3.06
C ASP A 44 2.35 8.14 4.27
N GLU A 45 1.66 7.03 4.05
CA GLU A 45 1.13 6.17 5.12
C GLU A 45 1.87 4.84 5.24
N GLY A 46 2.50 4.37 4.16
CA GLY A 46 3.22 3.11 4.07
C GLY A 46 2.31 1.88 3.94
N LEU A 47 2.86 0.79 3.37
CA LEU A 47 2.19 -0.52 3.32
C LEU A 47 2.73 -1.43 4.42
N TRP A 48 1.92 -2.37 4.88
CA TRP A 48 2.32 -3.32 5.90
C TRP A 48 3.32 -4.33 5.32
N THR A 49 4.39 -4.57 6.07
CA THR A 49 5.44 -5.54 5.76
C THR A 49 5.74 -6.37 7.00
N ALA A 50 6.05 -7.65 6.78
CA ALA A 50 6.57 -8.55 7.82
C ALA A 50 8.08 -8.72 7.64
N SER A 51 8.83 -8.54 8.72
CA SER A 51 10.27 -8.76 8.74
C SER A 51 10.68 -9.64 9.93
N LYS A 52 11.75 -10.42 9.76
CA LYS A 52 12.32 -11.20 10.86
C LYS A 52 13.12 -10.28 11.78
N ARG A 53 12.83 -10.33 13.08
CA ARG A 53 13.56 -9.55 14.09
C ARG A 53 14.01 -10.49 15.22
N GLY A 54 15.27 -10.92 15.15
CA GLY A 54 15.80 -11.94 16.06
C GLY A 54 15.04 -13.27 15.92
N THR A 55 14.44 -13.73 17.02
CA THR A 55 13.59 -14.93 17.05
C THR A 55 12.11 -14.65 16.73
N GLY A 56 11.71 -13.37 16.62
CA GLY A 56 10.33 -12.96 16.37
C GLY A 56 10.07 -12.44 14.95
N ILE A 57 8.79 -12.15 14.68
CA ILE A 57 8.34 -11.44 13.47
C ILE A 57 7.88 -10.05 13.88
N SER A 58 8.33 -9.04 13.14
CA SER A 58 7.90 -7.65 13.29
C SER A 58 6.99 -7.29 12.12
N ILE A 59 5.81 -6.76 12.42
CA ILE A 59 4.90 -6.19 11.43
C ILE A 59 4.96 -4.68 11.56
N SER A 60 5.29 -4.00 10.47
CA SER A 60 5.47 -2.55 10.45
C SER A 60 5.04 -1.98 9.11
N ARG A 61 4.81 -0.66 9.06
CA ARG A 61 4.61 0.02 7.79
C ARG A 61 5.95 0.42 7.17
N THR A 62 6.04 0.24 5.87
CA THR A 62 7.19 0.66 5.06
C THR A 62 6.72 1.63 4.00
N ASN A 63 7.28 2.84 4.05
CA ASN A 63 7.02 3.88 3.09
C ASN A 63 7.99 3.77 1.90
N ILE A 64 7.53 4.16 0.72
CA ILE A 64 8.45 4.48 -0.38
C ILE A 64 9.01 5.89 -0.19
N THR A 65 10.22 6.10 -0.70
CA THR A 65 10.83 7.43 -0.73
C THR A 65 10.14 8.34 -1.76
N GLU A 66 10.30 9.66 -1.60
CA GLU A 66 9.88 10.66 -2.61
C GLU A 66 10.40 10.31 -4.01
N LYS A 67 11.65 9.87 -4.11
CA LYS A 67 12.26 9.48 -5.38
C LYS A 67 11.54 8.28 -6.00
N GLN A 68 11.25 7.25 -5.21
CA GLN A 68 10.51 6.07 -5.69
C GLN A 68 9.08 6.43 -6.08
N TYR A 69 8.44 7.34 -5.34
CA TYR A 69 7.12 7.87 -5.67
C TYR A 69 7.12 8.57 -7.03
N ASN A 70 8.05 9.50 -7.26
CA ASN A 70 8.17 10.23 -8.53
C ASN A 70 8.47 9.30 -9.71
N ILE A 71 9.38 8.34 -9.54
CA ILE A 71 9.64 7.30 -10.56
C ILE A 71 8.39 6.48 -10.84
N GLY A 72 7.59 6.18 -9.80
CA GLY A 72 6.30 5.49 -9.95
C GLY A 72 5.33 6.31 -10.81
N LEU A 73 5.19 7.61 -10.52
CA LEU A 73 4.33 8.52 -11.28
C LEU A 73 4.73 8.66 -12.75
N GLU A 74 6.03 8.70 -13.05
CA GLU A 74 6.56 8.78 -14.43
C GLU A 74 6.24 7.53 -15.27
N ARG A 75 5.87 6.42 -14.63
CA ARG A 75 5.62 5.12 -15.28
C ARG A 75 4.14 4.76 -15.38
N LEU A 76 3.25 5.63 -14.91
CA LEU A 76 1.79 5.50 -15.07
C LEU A 76 1.33 6.01 -16.43
#